data_AF-A0A179UMR9-F1
#
_entry.id   AF-A0A179UMR9-F1
#
_cell.length_a   1.000
_cell.length_b   1.000
_cell.length_c   1.000
_cell.angle_alpha   90.00
_cell.angle_beta   90.00
_cell.angle_gamma   90.00
#
_symmetry.space_group_name_H-M   'P 1'
#
loop_
_entity.id
_entity.type
_entity.pdbx_description
1 polymer ?
#
loop_
_entity_poly.entity_id
_entity_poly.type
_entity_poly.pdbx_seq_one_letter_code
_entity_poly.pdbx_strand_id
1 'polypeptide(L)'
;MPPPILPTSNMTIHPSPLTLPSFHPFGTAISSPLPATLTRAPPASSLSSLPDADPNPSNTPTPILANQSTALKYSPISVFQNNYDQCTSAEGQGKRSNGEPRMSMFSCFPRALRRGGGRGRKPAGGLFDVRILERHPFTTQTFIPLGVPSGVDRKRPDNENNALSTGARNKNDGGGNDNPVPSYLIIVAPSLHGQTAQATVVNAQGGKEQVLIRDPPDLRNMKAFIAHGGQAVTYGAATWHAPMVVVGRRRVDFVVVQFANGVAEDDCQEVAFDEGIVVDVDVDVDIREMEEYEDEVAKL
;
A
#
# COMPACT_ATOMS: atom_id res chain seq x y z
N MET A 1 23.08 10.19 3.99
CA MET A 1 23.64 9.33 5.05
C MET A 1 22.77 8.09 5.14
N PRO A 2 23.28 6.91 5.54
CA PRO A 2 22.42 5.76 5.76
C PRO A 2 21.37 6.06 6.84
N PRO A 3 20.16 5.48 6.76
CA PRO A 3 19.13 5.69 7.75
C PRO A 3 19.58 5.20 9.13
N PRO A 4 19.21 5.89 10.22
CA PRO A 4 19.46 5.42 11.59
C PRO A 4 18.81 4.06 11.85
N ILE A 5 19.57 3.16 12.47
CA ILE A 5 19.14 1.79 12.75
C ILE A 5 18.53 1.75 14.15
N LEU A 6 17.24 1.45 14.23
CA LEU A 6 16.53 1.24 15.49
C LEU A 6 16.73 -0.20 15.99
N PRO A 7 16.89 -0.41 17.31
CA PRO A 7 16.91 -1.75 17.87
C PRO A 7 15.54 -2.41 17.70
N THR A 8 15.55 -3.67 17.25
CA THR A 8 14.34 -4.45 17.01
C THR A 8 14.36 -5.76 17.79
N SER A 9 13.16 -6.25 18.08
CA SER A 9 12.93 -7.62 18.54
C SER A 9 12.29 -8.43 17.42
N ASN A 10 12.48 -9.75 17.46
CA ASN A 10 11.87 -10.65 16.50
C ASN A 10 10.34 -10.61 16.60
N MET A 11 9.68 -10.34 15.49
CA MET A 11 8.24 -10.23 15.34
C MET A 11 7.82 -10.70 13.95
N THR A 12 6.73 -11.45 13.91
CA THR A 12 6.09 -11.86 12.65
C THR A 12 4.69 -11.26 12.61
N ILE A 13 4.36 -10.62 11.49
CA ILE A 13 3.08 -9.97 11.23
C ILE A 13 2.38 -10.73 10.11
N HIS A 14 1.11 -11.06 10.30
CA HIS A 14 0.27 -11.61 9.25
C HIS A 14 -0.56 -10.48 8.63
N PRO A 15 -0.52 -10.30 7.30
CA PRO A 15 -1.29 -9.27 6.64
C PRO A 15 -2.79 -9.60 6.67
N SER A 16 -3.62 -8.59 6.93
CA SER A 16 -5.08 -8.67 6.78
C SER A 16 -5.54 -7.98 5.49
N PRO A 17 -6.76 -8.24 4.98
CA PRO A 17 -7.30 -7.45 3.87
C PRO A 17 -7.31 -5.95 4.19
N LEU A 18 -6.97 -5.10 3.22
CA LEU A 18 -7.10 -3.65 3.36
C LEU A 18 -8.59 -3.27 3.35
N THR A 19 -9.08 -2.67 4.44
CA THR A 19 -10.43 -2.06 4.51
C THR A 19 -10.32 -0.64 5.04
N LEU A 20 -11.37 0.17 4.81
CA LEU A 20 -11.42 1.55 5.29
C LEU A 20 -11.35 1.62 6.84
N PRO A 21 -12.14 0.84 7.61
CA PRO A 21 -12.06 0.85 9.07
C PRO A 21 -10.72 0.34 9.61
N SER A 22 -10.14 -0.70 9.00
CA SER A 22 -8.89 -1.28 9.51
C SER A 22 -7.70 -0.36 9.30
N PHE A 23 -7.76 0.51 8.29
CA PHE A 23 -6.67 1.42 7.94
C PHE A 23 -6.82 2.83 8.53
N HIS A 24 -8.01 3.20 9.03
CA HIS A 24 -8.32 4.53 9.56
C HIS A 24 -7.29 5.10 10.56
N PRO A 25 -6.66 4.33 11.47
CA PRO A 25 -5.64 4.87 12.38
C PRO A 25 -4.36 5.36 11.70
N PHE A 26 -4.12 4.95 10.45
CA PHE A 26 -2.89 5.19 9.69
C PHE A 26 -3.10 6.15 8.51
N GLY A 27 -4.36 6.47 8.19
CA GLY A 27 -4.72 7.23 7.00
C GLY A 27 -6.07 6.78 6.44
N THR A 28 -6.20 6.74 5.11
CA THR A 28 -7.44 6.37 4.42
C THR A 28 -7.19 5.30 3.37
N ALA A 29 -7.88 4.17 3.47
CA ALA A 29 -7.99 3.23 2.36
C ALA A 29 -9.10 3.69 1.42
N ILE A 30 -8.82 3.69 0.12
CA ILE A 30 -9.70 4.22 -0.91
C ILE A 30 -10.08 3.07 -1.84
N SER A 31 -11.36 2.80 -1.98
CA SER A 31 -11.89 1.83 -2.94
C SER A 31 -13.26 2.26 -3.41
N SER A 32 -13.66 1.82 -4.61
CA SER A 32 -15.04 2.00 -5.05
C SER A 32 -15.99 1.22 -4.11
N PRO A 33 -17.00 1.87 -3.50
CA PRO A 33 -18.03 1.16 -2.75
C PRO A 33 -19.03 0.46 -3.68
N LEU A 34 -18.99 0.74 -4.98
CA LEU A 34 -19.92 0.21 -5.96
C LEU A 34 -19.50 -1.19 -6.42
N PRO A 35 -20.45 -2.14 -6.58
CA PRO A 35 -20.18 -3.41 -7.23
C PRO A 35 -19.64 -3.22 -8.64
N ALA A 36 -18.66 -4.03 -9.04
CA ALA A 36 -18.09 -3.98 -10.40
C ALA A 36 -19.13 -4.27 -11.52
N THR A 37 -20.26 -4.90 -11.16
CA THR A 37 -21.37 -5.21 -12.07
C THR A 37 -22.31 -4.02 -12.31
N LEU A 38 -22.19 -2.93 -11.56
CA LEU A 38 -23.07 -1.77 -11.70
C LEU A 38 -22.69 -0.96 -12.95
N THR A 39 -23.53 -1.02 -13.98
CA THR A 39 -23.28 -0.38 -15.29
C THR A 39 -24.06 0.91 -15.53
N ARG A 40 -24.98 1.27 -14.63
CA ARG A 40 -25.81 2.49 -14.73
C ARG A 40 -25.89 3.18 -13.39
N ALA A 41 -25.91 4.52 -13.43
CA ALA A 41 -26.12 5.33 -12.25
C ALA A 41 -27.50 5.02 -11.62
N PRO A 42 -27.55 4.77 -10.30
CA PRO A 42 -28.80 4.63 -9.57
C PRO A 42 -29.63 5.93 -9.61
N PRO A 43 -30.97 5.86 -9.50
CA PRO A 43 -31.80 7.04 -9.39
C PRO A 43 -31.49 7.84 -8.11
N ALA A 44 -31.74 9.15 -8.14
CA ALA A 44 -31.49 10.05 -7.01
C ALA A 44 -32.14 9.57 -5.70
N SER A 45 -33.34 8.97 -5.80
CA SER A 45 -34.10 8.46 -4.66
C SER A 45 -33.43 7.28 -3.93
N SER A 46 -32.48 6.59 -4.55
CA SER A 46 -31.81 5.43 -3.96
C SER A 46 -30.38 5.71 -3.48
N LEU A 47 -29.87 6.93 -3.63
CA LEU A 47 -28.46 7.24 -3.32
C LEU A 47 -28.14 7.06 -1.84
N SER A 48 -29.04 7.49 -0.95
CA SER A 48 -28.89 7.33 0.50
C SER A 48 -28.99 5.88 0.97
N SER A 49 -29.49 4.98 0.12
CA SER A 49 -29.64 3.55 0.38
C SER A 49 -28.68 2.70 -0.44
N LEU A 50 -27.72 3.31 -1.15
CA LEU A 50 -26.72 2.52 -1.87
C LEU A 50 -25.95 1.69 -0.84
N PRO A 51 -25.79 0.37 -1.09
CA PRO A 51 -25.01 -0.45 -0.19
C PRO A 51 -23.61 0.15 -0.16
N ASP A 52 -23.21 0.61 1.02
CA ASP A 52 -21.78 0.64 1.31
C ASP A 52 -21.30 -0.80 1.22
N ALA A 53 -20.22 -1.02 0.48
CA ALA A 53 -19.56 -2.32 0.47
C ALA A 53 -19.05 -2.72 1.88
N ASP A 54 -19.12 -1.82 2.86
CA ASP A 54 -18.70 -2.01 4.24
C ASP A 54 -19.91 -1.92 5.20
N PRO A 55 -20.20 -2.97 5.99
CA PRO A 55 -21.35 -3.01 6.90
C PRO A 55 -21.18 -2.15 8.18
N ASN A 56 -20.03 -1.52 8.40
CA ASN A 56 -19.86 -0.53 9.47
C ASN A 56 -20.26 0.88 9.00
N PRO A 57 -20.64 1.81 9.89
CA PRO A 57 -20.96 3.19 9.51
C PRO A 57 -19.77 3.76 8.76
N SER A 58 -19.90 3.83 7.44
CA SER A 58 -18.80 4.17 6.57
C SER A 58 -18.53 5.67 6.75
N ASN A 59 -17.26 6.06 6.81
CA ASN A 59 -16.89 7.45 6.57
C ASN A 59 -17.05 7.82 5.07
N THR A 60 -17.71 6.96 4.28
CA THR A 60 -17.92 7.19 2.86
C THR A 60 -19.06 8.21 2.71
N PRO A 61 -18.81 9.34 2.02
CA PRO A 61 -19.86 10.34 1.84
C PRO A 61 -20.97 9.79 0.95
N THR A 62 -22.22 10.19 1.22
CA THR A 62 -23.33 9.93 0.28
C THR A 62 -22.99 10.56 -1.08
N PRO A 63 -23.03 9.78 -2.18
CA PRO A 63 -22.66 10.30 -3.48
C PRO A 63 -23.73 11.26 -4.02
N ILE A 64 -23.31 12.17 -4.89
CA ILE A 64 -24.22 12.99 -5.71
C ILE A 64 -24.19 12.53 -7.16
N LEU A 65 -25.30 12.72 -7.88
CA LEU A 65 -25.33 12.57 -9.32
C LEU A 65 -24.53 13.72 -9.98
N ALA A 66 -23.68 13.35 -10.91
CA ALA A 66 -22.87 14.26 -11.72
C ALA A 66 -23.00 13.90 -13.21
N ASN A 67 -22.45 14.75 -14.07
CA ASN A 67 -22.40 14.54 -15.53
C ASN A 67 -23.78 14.19 -16.11
N GLN A 68 -24.79 15.03 -15.87
CA GLN A 68 -26.17 14.79 -16.33
C GLN A 68 -26.73 13.43 -15.86
N SER A 69 -26.42 13.04 -14.62
CA SER A 69 -26.83 11.77 -13.99
C SER A 69 -26.20 10.51 -14.59
N THR A 70 -25.05 10.63 -15.25
CA THR A 70 -24.29 9.48 -15.76
C THR A 70 -23.12 9.08 -14.86
N ALA A 71 -22.80 9.89 -13.84
CA ALA A 71 -21.73 9.62 -12.88
C ALA A 71 -22.20 9.79 -11.43
N LEU A 72 -21.56 9.06 -10.53
CA LEU A 72 -21.64 9.28 -9.08
C LEU A 72 -20.35 9.92 -8.59
N LYS A 73 -20.48 11.02 -7.84
CA LYS A 73 -19.35 11.69 -7.19
C LYS A 73 -19.42 11.46 -5.68
N TYR A 74 -18.46 10.72 -5.15
CA TYR A 74 -18.14 10.63 -3.74
C TYR A 74 -17.13 11.73 -3.40
N SER A 75 -17.40 12.57 -2.40
CA SER A 75 -16.50 13.67 -2.04
C SER A 75 -16.70 14.16 -0.61
N PRO A 76 -15.62 14.34 0.18
CA PRO A 76 -14.25 13.86 -0.08
C PRO A 76 -14.11 12.34 0.15
N ILE A 77 -13.19 11.68 -0.56
CA ILE A 77 -12.86 10.25 -0.35
C ILE A 77 -11.51 10.03 0.36
N SER A 78 -10.78 11.11 0.58
CA SER A 78 -9.51 11.18 1.32
C SER A 78 -9.19 12.65 1.63
N VAL A 79 -8.13 12.90 2.39
CA VAL A 79 -7.67 14.24 2.77
C VAL A 79 -6.31 14.56 2.15
N PHE A 80 -6.13 15.81 1.74
CA PHE A 80 -4.83 16.38 1.39
C PHE A 80 -4.35 17.24 2.55
N GLN A 81 -3.24 16.85 3.18
CA GLN A 81 -2.66 17.58 4.30
C GLN A 81 -1.29 18.16 3.93
N ASN A 82 -1.11 19.44 4.20
CA ASN A 82 0.14 20.19 4.01
C ASN A 82 0.40 21.01 5.28
N ASN A 83 1.38 20.57 6.06
CA ASN A 83 1.79 21.13 7.34
C ASN A 83 3.24 21.65 7.29
N TYR A 84 3.78 21.95 6.10
CA TYR A 84 5.17 22.43 5.99
C TYR A 84 5.37 23.82 6.62
N ASP A 85 4.29 24.53 6.95
CA ASP A 85 4.30 25.74 7.78
C ASP A 85 4.79 25.48 9.22
N GLN A 86 4.70 24.22 9.69
CA GLN A 86 5.16 23.74 11.00
C GLN A 86 6.64 23.31 10.98
N CYS A 87 7.28 23.30 9.81
CA CYS A 87 8.69 22.94 9.70
C CYS A 87 9.60 24.03 10.31
N THR A 88 10.50 23.62 11.22
CA THR A 88 11.50 24.51 11.85
C THR A 88 12.82 24.58 11.08
N SER A 89 13.07 23.67 10.15
CA SER A 89 14.33 23.56 9.38
C SER A 89 14.62 24.80 8.52
N ALA A 90 13.60 25.56 8.17
CA ALA A 90 13.70 26.74 7.32
C ALA A 90 14.07 28.05 8.08
N GLU A 91 14.22 28.03 9.41
CA GLU A 91 14.56 29.24 10.18
C GLU A 91 15.97 29.77 9.89
N GLY A 92 16.88 28.94 9.37
CA GLY A 92 18.27 29.31 9.08
C GLY A 92 18.57 29.79 7.64
N GLN A 93 17.66 29.61 6.67
CA GLN A 93 17.94 29.83 5.23
C GLN A 93 17.09 30.92 4.56
N GLY A 94 16.39 31.76 5.33
CA GLY A 94 15.76 32.99 4.83
C GLY A 94 14.52 32.81 3.93
N LYS A 95 14.08 31.57 3.68
CA LYS A 95 12.83 31.28 2.98
C LYS A 95 12.19 30.03 3.59
N ARG A 96 11.04 30.19 4.27
CA ARG A 96 10.14 29.07 4.56
C ARG A 96 9.73 28.45 3.23
N SER A 97 10.21 27.24 2.92
CA SER A 97 9.73 26.50 1.77
C SER A 97 8.37 25.90 2.17
N ASN A 98 7.31 26.53 1.68
CA ASN A 98 5.98 25.94 1.80
C ASN A 98 5.95 24.63 0.99
N GLY A 99 5.16 23.66 1.42
CA GLY A 99 4.96 22.43 0.66
C GLY A 99 4.22 22.74 -0.64
N GLU A 100 4.79 22.34 -1.77
CA GLU A 100 4.14 22.42 -3.08
C GLU A 100 3.54 21.06 -3.45
N PRO A 101 2.34 21.01 -4.06
CA PRO A 101 1.76 19.75 -4.49
C PRO A 101 2.63 19.10 -5.56
N ARG A 102 2.85 17.80 -5.44
CA ARG A 102 3.62 16.96 -6.37
C ARG A 102 2.80 15.76 -6.77
N MET A 103 2.93 15.42 -8.05
CA MET A 103 2.43 14.16 -8.61
C MET A 103 3.61 13.45 -9.27
N SER A 104 3.81 12.19 -8.91
CA SER A 104 4.92 11.36 -9.37
C SER A 104 4.41 10.01 -9.86
N MET A 105 5.22 9.32 -10.67
CA MET A 105 4.97 7.94 -11.09
C MET A 105 5.97 7.02 -10.40
N PHE A 106 5.48 5.93 -9.83
CA PHE A 106 6.30 4.87 -9.25
C PHE A 106 5.98 3.55 -9.96
N SER A 107 6.93 3.04 -10.74
CA SER A 107 6.86 1.69 -11.29
C SER A 107 7.48 0.71 -10.30
N CYS A 108 6.65 0.03 -9.52
CA CYS A 108 7.09 -0.83 -8.43
C CYS A 108 7.12 -2.29 -8.87
N PHE A 109 8.32 -2.89 -8.87
CA PHE A 109 8.52 -4.29 -9.24
C PHE A 109 8.32 -5.21 -8.04
N PRO A 110 7.94 -6.49 -8.27
CA PRO A 110 7.81 -7.47 -7.20
C PRO A 110 9.05 -7.57 -6.32
N ARG A 111 8.85 -7.64 -5.01
CA ARG A 111 9.92 -7.80 -4.02
C ARG A 111 10.19 -9.28 -3.79
N ALA A 112 11.48 -9.62 -3.62
CA ALA A 112 11.89 -10.97 -3.28
C ALA A 112 11.35 -11.40 -1.91
N LEU A 113 10.82 -12.62 -1.84
CA LEU A 113 10.29 -13.23 -0.62
C LEU A 113 11.13 -14.45 -0.25
N ARG A 114 11.52 -14.54 1.02
CA ARG A 114 12.23 -15.71 1.54
C ARG A 114 11.24 -16.86 1.72
N ARG A 115 11.67 -18.11 1.47
CA ARG A 115 10.80 -19.28 1.71
C ARG A 115 10.41 -19.38 3.18
N GLY A 116 9.11 -19.37 3.45
CA GLY A 116 8.56 -19.75 4.74
C GLY A 116 8.78 -21.25 4.98
N GLY A 117 9.18 -21.61 6.21
CA GLY A 117 9.32 -23.01 6.61
C GLY A 117 7.95 -23.69 6.70
N GLY A 118 7.51 -24.35 5.63
CA GLY A 118 6.27 -25.12 5.63
C GLY A 118 6.36 -26.32 6.57
N ARG A 119 5.55 -26.36 7.64
CA ARG A 119 5.24 -27.61 8.34
C ARG A 119 4.03 -28.27 7.66
N GLY A 120 4.27 -29.32 6.88
CA GLY A 120 3.21 -30.16 6.30
C GLY A 120 2.81 -29.83 4.86
N ARG A 121 1.54 -30.09 4.51
CA ARG A 121 1.01 -30.17 3.12
C ARG A 121 0.61 -28.82 2.49
N LYS A 122 0.94 -27.68 3.11
CA LYS A 122 0.67 -26.33 2.57
C LYS A 122 1.81 -25.91 1.63
N PRO A 123 1.52 -25.24 0.49
CA PRO A 123 2.57 -24.58 -0.29
C PRO A 123 3.32 -23.58 0.61
N ALA A 124 4.61 -23.40 0.34
CA ALA A 124 5.46 -22.55 1.16
C ALA A 124 5.06 -21.08 0.94
N GLY A 125 4.46 -20.44 1.95
CA GLY A 125 4.23 -19.00 1.95
C GLY A 125 5.55 -18.22 1.86
N GLY A 126 5.48 -16.98 1.40
CA GLY A 126 6.63 -16.08 1.28
C GLY A 126 6.79 -15.22 2.52
N LEU A 127 8.02 -15.02 2.99
CA LEU A 127 8.35 -14.12 4.09
C LEU A 127 9.00 -12.86 3.54
N PHE A 128 8.42 -11.69 3.84
CA PHE A 128 9.00 -10.40 3.52
C PHE A 128 9.71 -9.82 4.74
N ASP A 129 11.02 -9.59 4.64
CA ASP A 129 11.81 -8.98 5.72
C ASP A 129 11.71 -7.45 5.64
N VAL A 130 11.13 -6.83 6.67
CA VAL A 130 10.99 -5.37 6.76
C VAL A 130 12.28 -4.78 7.31
N ARG A 131 13.02 -4.09 6.45
CA ARG A 131 14.34 -3.50 6.79
C ARG A 131 14.31 -1.98 6.95
N ILE A 132 13.24 -1.32 6.52
CA ILE A 132 13.12 0.13 6.53
C ILE A 132 11.66 0.53 6.71
N LEU A 133 11.43 1.61 7.46
CA LEU A 133 10.22 2.42 7.39
C LEU A 133 10.60 3.85 7.09
N GLU A 134 9.72 4.52 6.40
CA GLU A 134 9.78 5.94 6.12
C GLU A 134 8.51 6.64 6.62
N ARG A 135 8.58 7.95 6.79
CA ARG A 135 7.42 8.79 7.01
C ARG A 135 7.60 10.15 6.35
N HIS A 136 6.48 10.80 6.09
CA HIS A 136 6.38 12.19 5.63
C HIS A 136 5.79 13.04 6.76
N PRO A 137 6.59 13.71 7.60
CA PRO A 137 6.10 14.35 8.83
C PRO A 137 5.04 15.42 8.60
N PHE A 138 5.12 16.13 7.47
CA PHE A 138 4.32 17.32 7.21
C PHE A 138 3.26 17.14 6.12
N THR A 139 3.09 15.92 5.58
CA THR A 139 2.13 15.74 4.49
C THR A 139 1.53 14.34 4.45
N THR A 140 0.31 14.26 3.93
CA THR A 140 -0.25 13.00 3.43
C THR A 140 0.44 12.57 2.15
N GLN A 141 0.59 11.26 1.95
CA GLN A 141 1.06 10.69 0.68
C GLN A 141 0.07 9.64 0.20
N THR A 142 -0.39 9.75 -1.04
CA THR A 142 -1.38 8.83 -1.62
C THR A 142 -0.79 8.05 -2.76
N PHE A 143 -0.92 6.72 -2.74
CA PHE A 143 -0.57 5.81 -3.82
C PHE A 143 -1.85 5.30 -4.50
N ILE A 144 -1.95 5.50 -5.81
CA ILE A 144 -3.09 5.12 -6.64
C ILE A 144 -2.60 4.17 -7.73
N PRO A 145 -2.93 2.87 -7.69
CA PRO A 145 -2.49 1.94 -8.71
C PRO A 145 -3.14 2.25 -10.07
N LEU A 146 -2.38 2.07 -11.14
CA LEU A 146 -2.82 2.19 -12.53
C LEU A 146 -2.81 0.83 -13.22
N GLY A 147 -3.82 0.59 -14.05
CA GLY A 147 -3.80 -0.54 -15.00
C GLY A 147 -3.84 -1.93 -14.37
N VAL A 148 -4.15 -2.04 -13.08
CA VAL A 148 -4.27 -3.32 -12.38
C VAL A 148 -5.75 -3.71 -12.26
N PRO A 149 -6.18 -4.87 -12.79
CA PRO A 149 -7.55 -5.34 -12.61
C PRO A 149 -7.90 -5.48 -11.12
N SER A 150 -9.12 -5.09 -10.74
CA SER A 150 -9.65 -5.43 -9.42
C SER A 150 -9.69 -6.95 -9.28
N GLY A 151 -9.19 -7.50 -8.17
CA GLY A 151 -9.31 -8.93 -7.88
C GLY A 151 -10.76 -9.28 -7.60
N VAL A 152 -11.56 -9.54 -8.63
CA VAL A 152 -12.95 -9.93 -8.47
C VAL A 152 -12.99 -11.27 -7.72
N ASP A 153 -13.79 -11.32 -6.66
CA ASP A 153 -13.98 -12.43 -5.73
C ASP A 153 -13.86 -13.82 -6.38
N ARG A 154 -12.88 -14.61 -5.93
CA ARG A 154 -12.74 -16.05 -6.22
C ARG A 154 -13.83 -16.89 -5.54
N LYS A 155 -15.12 -16.49 -5.59
CA LYS A 155 -16.18 -17.46 -5.34
C LYS A 155 -16.27 -18.36 -6.57
N ARG A 156 -15.76 -19.59 -6.44
CA ARG A 156 -16.07 -20.68 -7.36
C ARG A 156 -17.58 -20.66 -7.63
N PRO A 157 -18.03 -20.58 -8.89
CA PRO A 157 -19.43 -20.85 -9.16
C PRO A 157 -19.64 -22.33 -8.85
N ASP A 158 -20.37 -22.58 -7.76
CA ASP A 158 -20.99 -23.88 -7.58
C ASP A 158 -21.88 -24.15 -8.79
N ASN A 159 -21.75 -25.37 -9.27
CA ASN A 159 -22.35 -25.94 -10.45
C ASN A 159 -23.87 -25.73 -10.47
N GLU A 160 -24.40 -24.84 -11.32
CA GLU A 160 -25.81 -24.86 -11.71
C GLU A 160 -25.99 -24.65 -13.22
N ASN A 161 -26.99 -25.35 -13.73
CA ASN A 161 -27.09 -25.85 -15.09
C ASN A 161 -27.64 -24.82 -16.10
N ASN A 162 -26.95 -24.77 -17.24
CA ASN A 162 -27.47 -24.80 -18.61
C ASN A 162 -28.27 -23.62 -19.23
N ALA A 163 -27.95 -23.41 -20.52
CA ALA A 163 -28.62 -22.66 -21.59
C ALA A 163 -28.22 -21.16 -21.71
N LEU A 164 -27.80 -20.60 -22.85
CA LEU A 164 -27.88 -21.00 -24.26
C LEU A 164 -26.56 -20.67 -24.99
N SER A 165 -26.20 -21.57 -25.90
CA SER A 165 -25.11 -21.44 -26.87
C SER A 165 -25.56 -20.68 -28.12
N THR A 166 -24.74 -19.75 -28.60
CA THR A 166 -24.47 -19.57 -30.05
C THR A 166 -23.12 -18.87 -30.25
N GLY A 167 -22.12 -19.55 -30.81
CA GLY A 167 -20.87 -18.94 -31.28
C GLY A 167 -19.65 -19.87 -31.23
N ALA A 168 -19.29 -20.41 -32.40
CA ALA A 168 -18.16 -21.26 -32.76
C ALA A 168 -17.02 -21.47 -31.73
N ARG A 169 -16.86 -22.73 -31.29
CA ARG A 169 -15.70 -23.23 -30.54
C ARG A 169 -14.50 -23.44 -31.48
N ASN A 170 -13.46 -22.62 -31.35
CA ASN A 170 -12.10 -23.07 -31.61
C ASN A 170 -11.60 -23.81 -30.35
N LYS A 171 -11.50 -25.13 -30.44
CA LYS A 171 -10.84 -25.97 -29.44
C LYS A 171 -9.33 -25.83 -29.67
N ASN A 172 -8.65 -24.93 -28.93
CA ASN A 172 -7.21 -25.06 -28.65
C ASN A 172 -6.63 -24.15 -27.55
N ASP A 173 -7.40 -23.26 -26.91
CA ASP A 173 -6.87 -22.48 -25.76
C ASP A 173 -7.12 -23.21 -24.43
N GLY A 174 -6.30 -24.22 -24.18
CA GLY A 174 -6.23 -24.98 -22.92
C GLY A 174 -5.34 -24.33 -21.85
N GLY A 175 -5.31 -22.99 -21.77
CA GLY A 175 -4.58 -22.25 -20.75
C GLY A 175 -5.50 -21.22 -20.11
N GLY A 176 -6.22 -21.62 -19.06
CA GLY A 176 -6.86 -20.63 -18.19
C GLY A 176 -5.77 -19.69 -17.70
N ASN A 177 -5.85 -18.41 -18.12
CA ASN A 177 -4.92 -17.37 -17.73
C ASN A 177 -5.17 -17.02 -16.25
N ASP A 178 -4.85 -17.96 -15.36
CA ASP A 178 -4.88 -17.88 -13.89
C ASP A 178 -3.74 -16.96 -13.41
N ASN A 179 -3.53 -15.84 -14.10
CA ASN A 179 -2.47 -14.92 -13.77
C ASN A 179 -2.90 -14.18 -12.49
N PRO A 180 -2.23 -14.40 -11.35
CA PRO A 180 -2.67 -13.83 -10.07
C PRO A 180 -2.75 -12.31 -10.18
N VAL A 181 -3.84 -11.75 -9.66
CA VAL A 181 -4.07 -10.31 -9.69
C VAL A 181 -2.97 -9.62 -8.88
N PRO A 182 -2.31 -8.59 -9.44
CA PRO A 182 -1.24 -7.89 -8.76
C PRO A 182 -1.73 -7.37 -7.42
N SER A 183 -0.94 -7.69 -6.39
CA SER A 183 -1.21 -7.30 -5.03
C SER A 183 0.02 -6.62 -4.46
N TYR A 184 -0.17 -5.79 -3.46
CA TYR A 184 0.92 -5.09 -2.80
C TYR A 184 0.64 -5.04 -1.30
N LEU A 185 1.71 -5.05 -0.52
CA LEU A 185 1.65 -4.96 0.92
C LEU A 185 1.71 -3.49 1.35
N ILE A 186 0.86 -3.17 2.32
CA ILE A 186 0.93 -1.91 3.07
C ILE A 186 1.37 -2.29 4.47
N ILE A 187 2.52 -1.79 4.90
CA ILE A 187 3.08 -2.07 6.22
C ILE A 187 3.20 -0.73 6.91
N VAL A 188 2.52 -0.56 8.04
CA VAL A 188 2.37 0.73 8.73
C VAL A 188 2.60 0.59 10.22
N ALA A 189 3.12 1.64 10.84
CA ALA A 189 3.21 1.77 12.29
C ALA A 189 2.79 3.20 12.69
N PRO A 190 2.04 3.38 13.79
CA PRO A 190 1.79 4.71 14.33
C PRO A 190 3.09 5.37 14.79
N SER A 191 3.11 6.69 14.89
CA SER A 191 4.20 7.42 15.55
C SER A 191 4.00 7.45 17.06
N LEU A 192 5.06 7.19 17.84
CA LEU A 192 5.09 7.39 19.28
C LEU A 192 5.28 8.89 19.62
N HIS A 193 4.23 9.69 19.39
CA HIS A 193 4.29 11.15 19.54
C HIS A 193 4.80 11.59 20.92
N GLY A 194 5.73 12.55 20.93
CA GLY A 194 6.38 13.09 22.12
C GLY A 194 7.48 12.19 22.69
N GLN A 195 7.78 11.04 22.07
CA GLN A 195 8.82 10.12 22.53
C GLN A 195 10.10 10.22 21.69
N THR A 196 11.18 9.68 22.24
CA THR A 196 12.44 9.52 21.51
C THR A 196 12.97 8.10 21.67
N ALA A 197 13.64 7.60 20.64
CA ALA A 197 14.36 6.34 20.68
C ALA A 197 15.83 6.52 20.29
N GLN A 198 16.72 5.78 20.95
CA GLN A 198 18.12 5.69 20.54
C GLN A 198 18.23 4.81 19.29
N ALA A 199 18.93 5.32 18.29
CA ALA A 199 19.25 4.61 17.05
C ALA A 199 20.75 4.73 16.77
N THR A 200 21.28 3.79 15.99
CA THR A 200 22.69 3.79 15.59
C THR A 200 22.83 4.24 14.14
N VAL A 201 23.69 5.22 13.86
CA VAL A 201 24.10 5.60 12.50
C VAL A 201 25.51 5.07 12.25
N VAL A 202 25.75 4.58 11.04
CA VAL A 202 27.10 4.21 10.58
C VAL A 202 27.62 5.35 9.71
N ASN A 203 28.70 6.00 10.15
CA ASN A 203 29.33 7.07 9.38
C ASN A 203 30.14 6.54 8.20
N ALA A 204 30.63 7.44 7.33
CA ALA A 204 31.36 7.07 6.12
C ALA A 204 32.65 6.27 6.39
N GLN A 205 33.20 6.35 7.60
CA GLN A 205 34.40 5.66 8.06
C GLN A 205 34.08 4.33 8.76
N GLY A 206 32.80 3.93 8.81
CA GLY A 206 32.34 2.71 9.48
C GLY A 206 32.18 2.82 11.00
N GLY A 207 32.36 4.02 11.57
CA GLY A 207 32.13 4.31 12.98
C GLY A 207 30.63 4.31 13.31
N LYS A 208 30.27 3.74 14.46
CA LYS A 208 28.90 3.71 14.97
C LYS A 208 28.68 4.89 15.92
N GLU A 209 27.69 5.71 15.62
CA GLU A 209 27.29 6.87 16.43
C GLU A 209 25.86 6.69 16.91
N GLN A 210 25.57 7.11 18.15
CA GLN A 210 24.21 7.09 18.69
C GLN A 210 23.51 8.39 18.35
N VAL A 211 22.30 8.28 17.81
CA VAL A 211 21.41 9.41 17.51
C VAL A 211 20.06 9.20 18.17
N LEU A 212 19.28 10.27 18.31
CA LEU A 212 17.92 10.21 18.82
C LEU A 212 16.91 10.43 17.69
N ILE A 213 15.97 9.50 17.56
CA ILE A 213 14.84 9.60 16.65
C ILE A 213 13.64 10.11 17.43
N ARG A 214 13.05 11.23 16.99
CA ARG A 214 11.80 11.76 17.55
C ARG A 214 10.60 11.05 16.96
N ASP A 215 9.58 10.83 17.78
CA ASP A 215 8.33 10.19 17.38
C ASP A 215 8.56 8.86 16.64
N PRO A 216 9.37 7.93 17.18
CA PRO A 216 9.75 6.68 16.50
C PRO A 216 8.51 5.79 16.18
N PRO A 217 8.62 4.83 15.25
CA PRO A 217 7.51 3.92 14.95
C PRO A 217 7.13 3.07 16.17
N ASP A 218 5.83 2.98 16.49
CA ASP A 218 5.31 2.06 17.49
C ASP A 218 5.22 0.65 16.91
N LEU A 219 6.34 -0.08 16.97
CA LEU A 219 6.44 -1.44 16.42
C LEU A 219 5.43 -2.40 17.04
N ARG A 220 4.96 -2.16 18.28
CA ARG A 220 3.95 -3.02 18.93
C ARG A 220 2.58 -2.91 18.27
N ASN A 221 2.30 -1.77 17.65
CA ASN A 221 1.06 -1.48 16.93
C ASN A 221 1.26 -1.47 15.41
N MET A 222 2.38 -2.02 14.92
CA MET A 222 2.60 -2.22 13.50
C MET A 222 1.55 -3.17 12.92
N LYS A 223 1.09 -2.87 11.70
CA LYS A 223 0.14 -3.67 10.94
C LYS A 223 0.64 -3.87 9.53
N ALA A 224 0.25 -5.00 8.94
CA ALA A 224 0.42 -5.27 7.53
C ALA A 224 -0.96 -5.51 6.91
N PHE A 225 -1.14 -5.03 5.69
CA PHE A 225 -2.34 -5.24 4.89
C PHE A 225 -1.96 -5.75 3.50
N ILE A 226 -2.79 -6.63 2.95
CA ILE A 226 -2.74 -7.00 1.53
C ILE A 226 -3.79 -6.18 0.78
N ALA A 227 -3.34 -5.46 -0.24
CA ALA A 227 -4.16 -4.63 -1.09
C ALA A 227 -4.06 -5.11 -2.55
N HIS A 228 -5.10 -4.83 -3.33
CA HIS A 228 -5.16 -5.15 -4.77
C HIS A 228 -5.32 -3.89 -5.61
N GLY A 229 -5.17 -4.01 -6.93
CA GLY A 229 -5.19 -2.88 -7.87
C GLY A 229 -6.45 -2.01 -7.94
N GLY A 230 -7.53 -2.39 -7.25
CA GLY A 230 -8.75 -1.59 -7.16
C GLY A 230 -8.80 -0.73 -5.90
N GLN A 231 -7.73 -0.75 -5.11
CA GLN A 231 -7.61 -0.03 -3.86
C GLN A 231 -6.46 0.97 -3.97
N ALA A 232 -6.64 2.16 -3.44
CA ALA A 232 -5.59 3.14 -3.23
C ALA A 232 -5.43 3.37 -1.73
N VAL A 233 -4.33 3.99 -1.34
CA VAL A 233 -4.05 4.29 0.07
C VAL A 233 -3.51 5.70 0.19
N THR A 234 -4.04 6.47 1.14
CA THR A 234 -3.45 7.72 1.63
C THR A 234 -2.88 7.48 3.01
N TYR A 235 -1.57 7.55 3.17
CA TYR A 235 -0.94 7.62 4.49
C TYR A 235 -1.21 8.98 5.13
N GLY A 236 -1.57 8.98 6.41
CA GLY A 236 -1.67 10.20 7.20
C GLY A 236 -0.29 10.82 7.43
N ALA A 237 -0.24 12.14 7.61
CA ALA A 237 1.01 12.82 7.92
C ALA A 237 1.69 12.21 9.16
N ALA A 238 3.01 12.07 9.09
CA ALA A 238 3.85 11.43 10.10
C ALA A 238 3.55 9.94 10.40
N THR A 239 2.72 9.26 9.60
CA THR A 239 2.53 7.81 9.72
C THR A 239 3.75 7.09 9.15
N TRP A 240 4.37 6.21 9.95
CA TRP A 240 5.45 5.35 9.46
C TRP A 240 4.89 4.26 8.57
N HIS A 241 5.53 4.03 7.44
CA HIS A 241 5.16 2.99 6.49
C HIS A 241 6.40 2.43 5.78
N ALA A 242 6.32 1.20 5.29
CA ALA A 242 7.36 0.67 4.43
C ALA A 242 7.26 1.30 3.03
N PRO A 243 8.40 1.49 2.32
CA PRO A 243 8.38 1.76 0.88
C PRO A 243 7.55 0.70 0.15
N MET A 244 6.91 1.06 -0.97
CA MET A 244 5.97 0.17 -1.69
C MET A 244 6.51 -1.25 -1.91
N VAL A 245 5.74 -2.23 -1.46
CA VAL A 245 6.08 -3.66 -1.53
C VAL A 245 5.10 -4.35 -2.47
N VAL A 246 5.42 -4.42 -3.76
CA VAL A 246 4.65 -5.23 -4.71
C VAL A 246 4.99 -6.70 -4.48
N VAL A 247 3.96 -7.55 -4.48
CA VAL A 247 4.09 -9.01 -4.36
C VAL A 247 3.39 -9.70 -5.53
N GLY A 248 3.87 -10.89 -5.88
CA GLY A 248 3.38 -11.64 -7.04
C GLY A 248 4.24 -11.44 -8.28
N ARG A 249 3.65 -11.59 -9.47
CA ARG A 249 4.40 -11.76 -10.73
C ARG A 249 4.56 -10.50 -11.57
N ARG A 250 3.78 -9.46 -11.32
CA ARG A 250 3.74 -8.26 -12.17
C ARG A 250 4.03 -7.02 -11.35
N ARG A 251 4.74 -6.07 -11.97
CA ARG A 251 4.88 -4.72 -11.42
C ARG A 251 3.52 -4.05 -11.26
N VAL A 252 3.46 -3.05 -10.40
CA VAL A 252 2.33 -2.13 -10.27
C VAL A 252 2.86 -0.72 -10.47
N ASP A 253 2.23 0.02 -11.37
CA ASP A 253 2.53 1.43 -11.60
C ASP A 253 1.58 2.26 -10.71
N PHE A 254 2.12 3.18 -9.91
CA PHE A 254 1.35 4.04 -9.02
C PHE A 254 1.48 5.50 -9.42
N VAL A 255 0.35 6.20 -9.49
CA VAL A 255 0.34 7.66 -9.34
C VAL A 255 0.47 7.95 -7.85
N VAL A 256 1.46 8.78 -7.52
CA VAL A 256 1.72 9.22 -6.15
C VAL A 256 1.46 10.70 -6.04
N VAL A 257 0.64 11.11 -5.08
CA VAL A 257 0.39 12.53 -4.79
C VAL A 257 0.75 12.87 -3.34
N GLN A 258 1.51 13.93 -3.16
CA GLN A 258 1.96 14.45 -1.86
C GLN A 258 2.30 15.94 -1.96
N PHE A 259 2.63 16.59 -0.85
CA PHE A 259 3.32 17.88 -0.87
C PHE A 259 4.81 17.69 -0.61
N ALA A 260 5.66 18.52 -1.20
CA ALA A 260 7.10 18.53 -0.94
C ALA A 260 7.63 19.96 -0.91
N ASN A 261 8.51 20.26 0.03
CA ASN A 261 9.17 21.56 0.12
C ASN A 261 10.61 21.55 -0.46
N GLY A 262 11.12 20.37 -0.84
CA GLY A 262 12.43 20.18 -1.47
C GLY A 262 13.59 20.03 -0.48
N VAL A 263 13.32 20.00 0.83
CA VAL A 263 14.32 19.72 1.87
C VAL A 263 14.18 18.25 2.26
N ALA A 264 15.22 17.46 2.01
CA ALA A 264 15.17 16.01 2.13
C ALA A 264 14.65 15.53 3.50
N GLU A 265 15.15 16.10 4.60
CA GLU A 265 14.79 15.72 5.97
C GLU A 265 13.39 16.18 6.41
N ASP A 266 12.82 17.20 5.73
CA ASP A 266 11.46 17.65 5.94
C ASP A 266 10.49 16.78 5.14
N ASP A 267 10.88 16.48 3.90
CA ASP A 267 10.07 15.72 2.95
C ASP A 267 9.98 14.27 3.39
N CYS A 268 11.07 13.62 3.82
CA CYS A 268 11.08 12.21 4.19
C CYS A 268 12.04 11.92 5.34
N GLN A 269 11.60 11.10 6.29
CA GLN A 269 12.43 10.57 7.36
C GLN A 269 12.41 9.05 7.35
N GLU A 270 13.58 8.44 7.40
CA GLU A 270 13.75 6.98 7.31
C GLU A 270 14.36 6.43 8.59
N VAL A 271 13.97 5.21 8.95
CA VAL A 271 14.64 4.38 9.96
C VAL A 271 14.82 2.98 9.42
N ALA A 272 15.98 2.40 9.70
CA ALA A 272 16.31 1.05 9.31
C ALA A 272 16.24 0.08 10.50
N PHE A 273 16.21 -1.20 10.17
CA PHE A 273 16.31 -2.30 11.09
C PHE A 273 17.34 -3.29 10.57
N ASP A 274 18.13 -3.89 11.47
CA ASP A 274 19.01 -4.99 11.12
C ASP A 274 18.14 -6.18 10.72
N GLU A 275 17.59 -6.94 11.67
CA GLU A 275 16.71 -8.08 11.40
C GLU A 275 15.51 -8.11 12.35
N GLY A 276 14.61 -9.07 12.12
CA GLY A 276 13.62 -9.47 13.11
C GLY A 276 12.19 -9.02 12.82
N ILE A 277 11.92 -8.11 11.89
CA ILE A 277 10.54 -7.79 11.49
C ILE A 277 10.22 -8.52 10.18
N VAL A 278 9.26 -9.43 10.24
CA VAL A 278 8.86 -10.26 9.09
C VAL A 278 7.37 -10.16 8.85
N VAL A 279 6.96 -9.98 7.60
CA VAL A 279 5.56 -10.15 7.17
C VAL A 279 5.42 -11.52 6.51
N ASP A 280 4.53 -12.35 7.05
CA ASP A 280 4.23 -13.68 6.51
C ASP A 280 3.13 -13.58 5.46
N VAL A 281 3.53 -13.71 4.21
CA VAL A 281 2.69 -13.48 3.04
C VAL A 281 2.19 -14.81 2.49
N ASP A 282 0.92 -15.11 2.73
CA ASP A 282 0.23 -16.29 2.20
C ASP A 282 -0.22 -16.05 0.74
N VAL A 283 0.71 -15.65 -0.12
CA VAL A 283 0.52 -15.72 -1.58
C VAL A 283 1.26 -16.95 -2.09
N ASP A 284 0.66 -17.66 -3.06
CA ASP A 284 1.36 -18.65 -3.87
C ASP A 284 2.51 -17.94 -4.61
N VAL A 285 3.70 -17.97 -4.00
CA VAL A 285 4.93 -17.52 -4.65
C VAL A 285 5.44 -18.71 -5.44
N ASP A 286 5.21 -18.75 -6.75
CA ASP A 286 5.91 -19.71 -7.60
C ASP A 286 7.37 -19.25 -7.77
N ILE A 287 8.21 -19.69 -6.84
CA ILE A 287 9.61 -19.23 -6.71
C ILE A 287 10.46 -19.63 -7.93
N ARG A 288 10.06 -20.63 -8.71
CA ARG A 288 10.86 -21.14 -9.84
C ARG A 288 10.90 -20.17 -11.02
N GLU A 289 9.85 -19.37 -11.19
CA GLU A 289 9.77 -18.41 -12.32
C GLU A 289 10.43 -17.06 -11.98
N MET A 290 10.65 -16.72 -10.69
CA MET A 290 11.43 -15.53 -10.35
C MET A 290 12.90 -15.69 -10.75
N GLU A 291 13.49 -16.88 -10.59
CA GLU A 291 14.83 -17.19 -11.08
C GLU A 291 14.89 -17.02 -12.62
N GLU A 292 13.84 -17.43 -13.33
CA GLU A 292 13.73 -17.28 -14.79
C GLU A 292 13.55 -15.80 -15.22
N TYR A 293 12.80 -15.00 -14.47
CA TYR A 293 12.67 -13.56 -14.70
C TYR A 293 13.98 -12.80 -14.43
N GLU A 294 14.71 -13.14 -13.37
CA GLU A 294 16.03 -12.56 -13.11
C GLU A 294 17.01 -12.88 -14.25
N ASP A 295 16.95 -14.10 -14.79
CA ASP A 295 17.71 -14.51 -15.97
C ASP A 295 17.31 -13.77 -17.25
N GLU A 296 16.03 -13.41 -17.43
CA GLU A 296 15.58 -12.59 -18.56
C GLU A 296 16.00 -11.12 -18.43
N VAL A 297 15.91 -10.54 -17.24
CA VAL A 297 16.37 -9.16 -16.98
C VAL A 297 17.89 -9.05 -17.14
N ALA A 298 18.65 -10.06 -16.73
CA ALA A 298 20.10 -10.10 -16.92
C ALA A 298 20.54 -10.18 -18.40
N LYS A 299 19.62 -10.49 -19.33
CA LYS A 299 19.86 -10.54 -20.78
C LYS A 299 19.54 -9.23 -21.51
N LEU A 300 18.95 -8.25 -20.83
CA LEU A 300 18.68 -6.90 -21.35
C LEU A 300 19.88 -5.97 -21.10
#